data_AF-A0A536UPK8-F1
#
_entry.id   AF-A0A536UPK8-F1
#
_cell.length_a   1.000
_cell.length_b   1.000
_cell.length_c   1.000
_cell.angle_alpha   90.00
_cell.angle_beta   90.00
_cell.angle_gamma   90.00
#
_symmetry.space_group_name_H-M   'P 1'
#
loop_
_entity.id
_entity.type
_entity.pdbx_description
1 polymer ?
#
loop_
_entity_poly.entity_id
_entity_poly.type
_entity_poly.pdbx_seq_one_letter_code
_entity_poly.pdbx_strand_id
1 'polypeptide(L)' 'MNELLKQLAREAGIDRAADLRRHDVQQALPRLAALIAEQCASAACRLVAERAIKGRPPALSSEIAVEIRSVFPPPPEDP' A
#
# COMPACT_ATOMS: atom_id res chain seq x y z
N MET A 1 -4.29 -7.72 9.84
CA MET A 1 -4.56 -6.80 8.71
C MET A 1 -4.19 -5.37 9.14
N ASN A 2 -3.25 -4.72 8.45
CA ASN A 2 -2.73 -3.38 8.80
C ASN A 2 -3.84 -2.30 8.78
N GLU A 3 -3.82 -1.35 9.71
CA GLU A 3 -4.78 -0.22 9.83
C GLU A 3 -4.82 0.65 8.57
N LEU A 4 -3.68 0.85 7.91
CA LEU A 4 -3.65 1.57 6.62
C LEU A 4 -4.45 0.83 5.55
N LEU A 5 -4.30 -0.50 5.44
CA LEU A 5 -5.05 -1.28 4.46
C LEU A 5 -6.56 -1.26 4.75
N LYS A 6 -6.94 -1.26 6.04
CA LYS A 6 -8.34 -1.06 6.45
C LYS A 6 -8.85 0.31 6.01
N GLN A 7 -8.06 1.36 6.17
CA GLN A 7 -8.44 2.70 5.74
C GLN A 7 -8.63 2.77 4.21
N LEU A 8 -7.67 2.26 3.43
CA LEU A 8 -7.78 2.23 1.97
C LEU A 8 -8.99 1.41 1.49
N ALA A 9 -9.31 0.31 2.20
CA ALA A 9 -10.51 -0.48 1.93
C ALA A 9 -11.78 0.35 2.15
N ARG A 10 -11.88 1.10 3.24
CA ARG A 10 -13.01 2.02 3.49
C ARG A 10 -13.11 3.12 2.43
N GLU A 11 -11.98 3.71 2.04
CA GLU A 11 -11.92 4.73 0.97
C GLU A 11 -12.32 4.18 -0.39
N ALA A 12 -12.11 2.88 -0.62
CA ALA A 12 -12.59 2.16 -1.79
C ALA A 12 -14.07 1.74 -1.69
N GLY A 13 -14.75 2.01 -0.57
CA GLY A 13 -16.15 1.63 -0.33
C GLY A 13 -16.32 0.17 0.11
N ILE A 14 -15.27 -0.46 0.63
CA ILE A 14 -15.26 -1.85 1.11
C ILE A 14 -15.40 -1.81 2.64
N ASP A 15 -16.61 -1.54 3.12
CA ASP A 15 -16.90 -1.39 4.56
C ASP A 15 -17.36 -2.71 5.21
N ARG A 16 -18.02 -3.62 4.48
CA ARG A 16 -18.48 -4.93 5.01
C ARG A 16 -18.30 -6.07 4.02
N ALA A 17 -18.14 -7.29 4.54
CA ALA A 17 -18.18 -8.52 3.74
C ALA A 17 -19.50 -8.70 2.94
N ALA A 18 -20.56 -7.97 3.31
CA ALA A 18 -21.84 -7.95 2.61
C ALA A 18 -21.87 -7.04 1.36
N ASP A 19 -20.92 -6.11 1.21
CA ASP A 19 -20.72 -5.30 0.00
C ASP A 19 -20.01 -6.11 -1.10
N LEU A 20 -19.61 -7.35 -0.79
CA LEU A 20 -19.11 -8.31 -1.77
C LEU A 20 -20.21 -8.92 -2.66
N ARG A 21 -21.39 -8.27 -2.79
CA ARG A 21 -22.31 -8.62 -3.87
C ARG A 21 -21.59 -8.29 -5.18
N ARG A 22 -21.56 -9.23 -6.12
CA ARG A 22 -20.68 -9.22 -7.31
C ARG A 22 -20.60 -7.90 -8.08
N HIS A 23 -21.64 -7.06 -8.03
CA HIS A 23 -21.71 -5.80 -8.74
C HIS A 23 -20.88 -4.67 -8.10
N ASP A 24 -20.83 -4.58 -6.76
CA ASP A 24 -20.10 -3.52 -6.06
C ASP A 24 -18.59 -3.84 -5.97
N VAL A 25 -18.24 -5.13 -5.91
CA VAL A 25 -16.85 -5.63 -5.95
C VAL A 25 -16.12 -5.24 -7.23
N GLN A 26 -16.83 -5.26 -8.37
CA GLN A 26 -16.23 -4.94 -9.66
C GLN A 26 -15.74 -3.49 -9.74
N GLN A 27 -16.34 -2.58 -8.97
CA GLN A 27 -15.92 -1.17 -8.92
C GLN A 27 -14.96 -0.89 -7.77
N ALA A 28 -15.15 -1.55 -6.62
CA ALA A 28 -14.35 -1.32 -5.43
C ALA A 28 -12.94 -1.91 -5.52
N LEU A 29 -12.76 -3.09 -6.14
CA LEU A 29 -11.44 -3.72 -6.25
C LEU A 29 -10.44 -2.92 -7.10
N PRO A 30 -10.79 -2.44 -8.32
CA PRO A 30 -9.88 -1.57 -9.08
C PRO A 30 -9.50 -0.30 -8.32
N ARG A 31 -10.44 0.28 -7.58
CA ARG A 31 -10.21 1.47 -6.76
C ARG A 31 -9.24 1.18 -5.60
N LEU A 32 -9.44 0.06 -4.89
CA LEU A 32 -8.51 -0.37 -3.85
C LEU A 32 -7.10 -0.62 -4.42
N ALA A 33 -7.00 -1.28 -5.58
CA ALA A 33 -5.72 -1.53 -6.25
C ALA A 33 -5.00 -0.22 -6.61
N ALA A 34 -5.73 0.78 -7.10
CA ALA A 34 -5.18 2.11 -7.40
C ALA A 34 -4.64 2.79 -6.13
N LEU A 35 -5.42 2.80 -5.05
CA LEU A 35 -4.99 3.40 -3.77
C LEU A 35 -3.74 2.71 -3.18
N ILE A 36 -3.66 1.38 -3.29
CA ILE A 36 -2.47 0.62 -2.88
C ILE A 36 -1.27 1.00 -3.76
N ALA A 37 -1.46 1.09 -5.08
CA ALA A 37 -0.39 1.47 -6.00
C ALA A 37 0.15 2.89 -5.71
N GLU A 38 -0.73 3.84 -5.43
CA GLU A 38 -0.36 5.20 -5.02
C GLU A 38 0.47 5.21 -3.74
N GLN A 39 0.08 4.43 -2.72
CA GLN A 39 0.85 4.33 -1.48
C GLN A 39 2.22 3.67 -1.69
N CYS A 40 2.32 2.65 -2.54
CA CYS A 40 3.60 2.06 -2.92
C CYS A 40 4.50 3.08 -3.63
N ALA A 41 3.96 3.84 -4.59
CA ALA A 41 4.70 4.87 -5.31
C ALA A 41 5.17 5.99 -4.37
N SER A 42 4.31 6.43 -3.46
CA SER A 42 4.63 7.44 -2.43
C SER A 42 5.80 6.99 -1.54
N ALA A 43 5.78 5.74 -1.08
CA ALA A 43 6.86 5.17 -0.28
C ALA A 43 8.20 5.11 -1.05
N ALA A 44 8.16 4.69 -2.32
CA ALA A 44 9.33 4.67 -3.18
C ALA A 44 9.90 6.08 -3.40
N CYS A 45 9.03 7.06 -3.71
CA CYS A 45 9.42 8.45 -3.91
C CYS A 45 10.02 9.05 -2.64
N ARG A 46 9.44 8.77 -1.45
CA ARG A 46 9.97 9.22 -0.17
C ARG A 46 11.41 8.73 0.04
N LEU A 47 11.67 7.44 -0.17
CA LEU A 47 13.02 6.89 -0.03
C LEU A 47 14.02 7.56 -0.98
N VAL A 48 13.63 7.75 -2.25
CA VAL A 48 14.48 8.43 -3.24
C VAL A 48 14.77 9.87 -2.82
N ALA A 49 13.75 10.61 -2.40
CA ALA A 49 13.90 11.99 -1.93
C ALA A 49 14.81 12.07 -0.69
N GLU A 50 14.62 11.20 0.30
CA GLU A 50 15.47 11.15 1.49
C GLU A 50 16.93 10.87 1.15
N ARG A 51 17.20 9.98 0.18
CA ARG A 51 18.58 9.72 -0.26
C ARG A 51 19.19 10.92 -0.96
N ALA A 52 18.45 11.58 -1.83
CA ALA A 52 18.90 12.79 -2.50
C ALA A 52 19.26 13.89 -1.49
N ILE A 53 18.40 14.14 -0.50
CA ILE A 53 18.64 15.10 0.59
C ILE A 53 19.90 14.73 1.38
N LYS A 54 20.12 13.44 1.65
CA LYS A 54 21.29 12.93 2.38
C LYS A 54 22.56 12.83 1.51
N GLY A 55 22.52 13.25 0.24
CA GLY A 55 23.65 13.13 -0.70
C GLY A 55 24.09 11.69 -0.96
N ARG A 56 23.18 10.72 -0.77
CA ARG A 56 23.45 9.29 -0.95
C ARG A 56 23.21 8.89 -2.41
N PRO A 57 23.86 7.80 -2.89
CA PRO A 57 23.54 7.23 -4.19
C PRO A 57 22.06 6.83 -4.27
N PRO A 58 21.48 6.76 -5.48
CA PRO A 58 20.09 6.33 -5.69
C PRO A 58 19.75 5.02 -4.96
N ALA A 59 18.50 4.90 -4.54
CA ALA A 59 18.02 3.67 -3.89
C ALA A 59 18.08 2.50 -4.87
N LEU A 60 18.60 1.36 -4.41
CA LEU A 60 18.53 0.12 -5.17
C LEU A 60 17.08 -0.39 -5.19
N SER A 61 16.74 -1.20 -6.19
CA SER A 61 15.41 -1.81 -6.31
C SER A 61 15.04 -2.64 -5.08
N SER A 62 16.01 -3.31 -4.44
CA SER A 62 15.82 -4.07 -3.20
C SER A 62 15.42 -3.18 -2.02
N GLU A 63 15.99 -1.98 -1.92
CA GLU A 63 15.72 -1.03 -0.84
C GLU A 63 14.34 -0.38 -1.01
N ILE A 64 13.97 -0.07 -2.25
CA ILE A 64 12.61 0.39 -2.60
C ILE A 64 11.59 -0.71 -2.26
N ALA A 65 11.88 -1.96 -2.58
CA ALA A 65 10.97 -3.07 -2.27
C ALA A 65 10.78 -3.27 -0.76
N VAL A 66 11.85 -3.09 0.05
CA VAL A 66 11.77 -3.12 1.52
C VAL A 66 10.91 -1.96 2.02
N GLU A 67 11.11 -0.75 1.49
CA GLU A 67 10.33 0.42 1.88
C GLU A 67 8.84 0.26 1.55
N ILE A 68 8.50 -0.25 0.37
CA ILE A 68 7.11 -0.55 0.00
C ILE A 68 6.52 -1.60 0.95
N ARG A 69 7.28 -2.65 1.28
CA ARG A 69 6.82 -3.71 2.19
C ARG A 69 6.61 -3.20 3.61
N SER A 70 7.31 -2.15 4.03
CA SER A 70 7.12 -1.53 5.35
C SER A 70 5.73 -0.87 5.48
N VAL A 71 5.15 -0.42 4.37
CA VAL A 71 3.80 0.17 4.31
C VAL A 71 2.72 -0.88 4.53
N PHE A 72 2.94 -2.10 4.05
CA PHE A 72 2.02 -3.23 4.20
C PHE A 72 2.76 -4.44 4.80
N PRO A 73 3.12 -4.38 6.09
CA PRO A 73 3.82 -5.47 6.73
C PRO A 73 2.92 -6.72 6.74
N PRO A 74 3.52 -7.92 6.56
CA PRO A 74 2.78 -9.16 6.70
C PRO A 74 2.13 -9.22 8.09
N PRO A 75 0.99 -9.91 8.23
CA PRO A 75 0.45 -10.17 9.56
C PRO A 75 1.53 -10.85 10.42
N PRO A 76 1.57 -10.58 11.73
CA PRO A 76 2.43 -11.35 12.62
C PRO A 76 2.11 -12.83 12.44
N GLU A 77 3.13 -13.64 12.24
CA GLU A 77 2.97 -15.09 12.34
C GLU A 77 2.56 -15.38 13.79
N ASP A 78 1.36 -15.95 13.99
CA ASP A 78 0.97 -16.45 15.32
C ASP A 78 1.95 -17.57 15.70
N PRO A 79 2.51 -17.54 16.93
CA PRO A 79 3.46 -18.55 17.40
C PRO A 79 2.85 -19.94 17.61
#